data_AF-A0ABD4S5D2-F1
#
_entry.id   AF-A0ABD4S5D2-F1
#
_cell.length_a   1.000
_cell.length_b   1.000
_cell.length_c   1.000
_cell.angle_alpha   90.00
_cell.angle_beta   90.00
_cell.angle_gamma   90.00
#
_symmetry.space_group_name_H-M   'P 1'
#
loop_
_entity.id
_entity.type
_entity.pdbx_description
1 polymer ?
#
loop_
_entity_poly.entity_id
_entity_poly.type
_entity_poly.pdbx_seq_one_letter_code
_entity_poly.pdbx_strand_id
1 'polypeptide(L)' 'MSNKDIYTREEDKRFTLRINKLLFEKIEQLAQKDKRSIGREIEFILEKYFEDNPLE' A
#
# COMPACT_ATOMS: atom_id res chain seq x y z
N MET A 1 -2.49 11.12 -28.04
CA MET A 1 -2.20 9.67 -28.09
C MET A 1 -2.45 9.12 -26.69
N SER A 2 -3.24 8.05 -26.58
CA SER A 2 -3.88 7.57 -25.35
C SER A 2 -2.88 6.96 -24.36
N ASN A 3 -2.51 7.70 -23.31
CA ASN A 3 -1.75 7.23 -22.14
C ASN A 3 -2.65 6.47 -21.15
N LYS A 4 -3.37 5.43 -21.59
CA LYS A 4 -4.12 4.57 -20.66
C LYS A 4 -3.20 3.49 -20.12
N ASP A 5 -2.77 3.61 -18.87
CA ASP A 5 -2.14 2.53 -18.12
C ASP A 5 -3.15 1.38 -18.00
N ILE A 6 -3.06 0.40 -18.90
CA ILE A 6 -4.00 -0.74 -18.98
C ILE A 6 -3.91 -1.68 -17.78
N TYR A 7 -2.91 -1.50 -16.91
CA TYR A 7 -2.64 -2.37 -15.78
C TYR A 7 -3.04 -1.75 -14.43
N THR A 8 -3.55 -0.52 -14.44
CA THR A 8 -4.02 0.19 -13.24
C THR A 8 -5.49 0.53 -13.46
N ARG A 9 -6.36 0.16 -12.52
CA ARG A 9 -7.79 0.50 -12.60
C ARG A 9 -7.98 2.01 -12.44
N GLU A 10 -9.14 2.53 -12.85
CA GLU A 10 -9.40 3.98 -12.74
C GLU A 10 -9.40 4.46 -11.28
N GLU A 11 -9.78 3.58 -10.35
CA GLU A 11 -9.75 3.82 -8.90
C GLU A 11 -8.37 3.64 -8.25
N ASP A 12 -7.44 2.97 -8.93
CA ASP A 12 -6.13 2.63 -8.38
C ASP A 12 -5.08 3.68 -8.77
N LYS A 13 -4.12 3.94 -7.88
CA LYS A 13 -2.94 4.76 -8.18
C LYS A 13 -1.67 3.93 -8.04
N ARG A 14 -0.96 3.73 -9.15
CA ARG A 14 0.39 3.13 -9.14
C ARG A 14 1.43 4.18 -8.75
N PHE A 15 2.30 3.84 -7.80
CA PHE A 15 3.46 4.65 -7.43
C PHE A 15 4.64 3.76 -7.03
N THR A 16 5.85 4.30 -7.16
CA THR A 16 7.07 3.66 -6.68
C THR A 16 7.49 4.30 -5.36
N LEU A 17 7.61 3.50 -4.31
CA LEU A 17 8.00 3.96 -2.97
C LEU A 17 9.44 3.57 -2.65
N ARG A 18 10.24 4.51 -2.16
CA ARG A 18 11.50 4.20 -1.45
C ARG A 18 11.23 4.23 0.05
N ILE A 19 11.45 3.11 0.71
CA ILE A 19 11.17 2.94 2.15
C ILE A 19 12.37 2.32 2.85
N ASN A 20 12.49 2.54 4.15
CA ASN A 20 13.52 1.91 4.96
C ASN A 20 13.39 0.38 4.89
N LYS A 21 14.52 -0.32 4.70
CA LYS A 21 14.56 -1.78 4.53
C LYS A 21 13.95 -2.54 5.72
N LEU A 22 14.29 -2.15 6.95
CA LEU A 22 13.78 -2.82 8.15
C LEU A 22 12.29 -2.60 8.34
N LEU A 23 11.77 -1.46 7.89
CA LEU A 23 10.33 -1.21 7.88
C LEU A 23 9.63 -2.10 6.87
N PHE A 24 10.21 -2.25 5.66
CA PHE A 24 9.66 -3.16 4.65
C PHE A 24 9.63 -4.61 5.12
N GLU A 25 10.70 -5.10 5.78
CA GLU A 25 10.76 -6.46 6.33
C GLU A 25 9.64 -6.71 7.37
N LYS A 26 9.34 -5.71 8.21
CA LYS A 26 8.22 -5.81 9.16
C LYS A 26 6.86 -5.91 8.44
N ILE A 27 6.66 -5.10 7.41
CA ILE A 27 5.43 -5.13 6.61
C ILE A 27 5.28 -6.49 5.91
N GLU A 28 6.37 -7.05 5.37
CA GLU A 28 6.37 -8.36 4.71
C GLU A 28 5.96 -9.49 5.68
N GLN A 29 6.48 -9.46 6.91
CA GLN A 29 6.11 -10.43 7.95
C GLN A 29 4.62 -10.33 8.33
N LEU A 30 4.08 -9.12 8.46
CA LEU A 30 2.65 -8.90 8.73
C LEU A 30 1.79 -9.39 7.56
N ALA A 31 2.15 -9.04 6.33
CA ALA A 31 1.44 -9.46 5.13
C ALA A 31 1.39 -11.00 5.03
N GLN A 32 2.49 -11.69 5.32
CA GLN A 32 2.54 -13.15 5.34
C GLN A 32 1.63 -13.75 6.41
N LYS A 33 1.66 -13.20 7.63
CA LYS A 33 0.83 -13.64 8.76
C LYS A 33 -0.67 -13.51 8.43
N ASP A 34 -1.06 -12.40 7.82
CA ASP A 34 -2.45 -12.07 7.53
C ASP A 34 -2.93 -12.58 6.16
N LYS A 35 -2.06 -13.30 5.43
CA LYS A 35 -2.30 -13.91 4.11
C LYS A 35 -2.73 -12.87 3.05
N ARG A 36 -2.08 -11.71 3.07
CA ARG A 36 -2.30 -10.59 2.14
C ARG A 36 -1.08 -10.33 1.28
N SER A 37 -1.27 -9.62 0.17
CA SER A 37 -0.14 -9.06 -0.57
C SER A 37 0.50 -7.92 0.23
N ILE A 38 1.80 -7.68 0.02
CA ILE A 38 2.50 -6.56 0.67
C ILE A 38 1.81 -5.22 0.37
N GLY A 39 1.37 -5.01 -0.87
CA GLY A 39 0.64 -3.80 -1.26
C GLY A 39 -0.66 -3.63 -0.48
N ARG A 40 -1.44 -4.70 -0.31
CA ARG A 40 -2.70 -4.67 0.45
C ARG A 40 -2.46 -4.43 1.94
N GLU A 41 -1.37 -4.95 2.48
CA GLU A 41 -0.99 -4.70 3.87
C GLU A 41 -0.56 -3.25 4.11
N ILE A 42 0.19 -2.66 3.17
CA ILE A 42 0.53 -1.22 3.22
C ILE A 42 -0.74 -0.37 3.18
N GLU A 43 -1.66 -0.67 2.28
CA GLU A 43 -2.96 0.01 2.17
C GLU A 43 -3.73 -0.07 3.50
N PHE A 44 -3.88 -1.27 4.06
CA PHE A 44 -4.55 -1.48 5.35
C PHE A 44 -3.91 -0.67 6.50
N ILE A 45 -2.57 -0.66 6.59
CA ILE A 45 -1.85 0.11 7.62
C ILE A 45 -2.13 1.61 7.47
N LEU A 46 -2.16 2.13 6.24
CA LEU A 46 -2.44 3.53 5.96
C LEU A 46 -3.90 3.89 6.27
N GLU A 47 -4.86 3.05 5.86
CA GLU A 47 -6.27 3.22 6.20
C GLU A 47 -6.46 3.28 7.71
N LYS A 48 -5.91 2.30 8.44
CA LYS A 48 -5.97 2.24 9.90
C LYS A 48 -5.35 3.49 10.54
N TYR A 49 -4.22 3.97 10.01
CA TYR A 49 -3.58 5.17 10.51
C TYR A 49 -4.48 6.41 10.39
N PHE A 50 -5.15 6.61 9.24
CA PHE A 50 -6.05 7.76 9.05
C PHE A 50 -7.40 7.62 9.75
N GLU A 51 -7.88 6.40 10.00
CA GLU A 51 -9.01 6.17 10.90
C GLU A 51 -8.69 6.60 12.33
N ASP A 52 -7.49 6.24 12.80
CA ASP A 52 -7.04 6.54 14.17
C ASP A 52 -6.51 7.98 14.31
N ASN A 53 -6.14 8.62 13.18
CA ASN A 53 -5.64 10.00 13.10
C ASN A 53 -6.38 10.77 11.98
N PRO A 54 -7.65 11.16 12.20
CA PRO A 54 -8.42 11.91 11.22
C PRO A 54 -7.72 13.22 10.85
N LEU A 55 -7.68 13.52 9.55
CA LEU A 55 -7.22 14.83 9.07
C LEU A 55 -8.32 15.86 9.41
N GLU A 56 -7.95 16.93 10.14
CA GLU A 56 -8.83 18.08 10.40
C GLU A 56 -9.18 18.87 9.13
#